data_AF-X1KKS9-F1
#
_entry.id   AF-X1KKS9-F1
#
_cell.length_a   1.000
_cell.length_b   1.000
_cell.length_c   1.000
_cell.angle_alpha   90.00
_cell.angle_beta   90.00
_cell.angle_gamma   90.00
#
_symmetry.space_group_name_H-M   'P 1'
#
loop_
_entity.id
_entity.type
_entity.pdbx_description
1 polymer ?
#
loop_
_entity_poly.entity_id
_entity_poly.type
_entity_poly.pdbx_seq_one_letter_code
_entity_poly.pdbx_strand_id
1 'polypeptide(L)'
;MAGKGHALSRDELVRALIAYTGTTTDDGNIGGTTLQDRHLMLSNDFITNKTILIGSGDSALEDSGAVSFAPGTGIITVSGFSAQIKAGTTFRILNISTVEIDVDVINTKIGAEGDPAGTNTLFAWLAKIFADTDDIGAIFDLVNATWSECDAQLQQHPSAHRS
;
A
#
# COMPACT_ATOMS: atom_id res chain seq x y z
N MET A 1 42.42 -14.41 13.74
CA MET A 1 41.47 -13.28 13.85
C MET A 1 40.15 -13.83 14.39
N ALA A 2 40.00 -13.94 15.71
CA ALA A 2 38.74 -14.40 16.31
C ALA A 2 37.70 -13.29 16.13
N GLY A 3 36.64 -13.60 15.36
CA GLY A 3 35.58 -12.66 15.03
C GLY A 3 34.91 -12.11 16.28
N LYS A 4 35.04 -10.80 16.50
CA LYS A 4 34.36 -10.08 17.58
C LYS A 4 32.90 -9.84 17.20
N GLY A 5 32.07 -10.86 17.30
CA GLY A 5 30.64 -10.65 17.44
C GLY A 5 30.38 -10.10 18.85
N HIS A 6 30.13 -8.80 18.98
CA HIS A 6 29.53 -8.26 20.20
C HIS A 6 28.08 -8.75 20.25
N ALA A 7 27.83 -9.82 20.99
CA ALA A 7 26.46 -10.21 21.32
C ALA A 7 25.88 -9.15 22.27
N LEU A 8 24.82 -8.48 21.84
CA LEU A 8 24.04 -7.61 22.72
C LEU A 8 23.54 -8.41 23.90
N SER A 9 23.52 -7.80 25.07
CA SER A 9 22.85 -8.38 26.23
C SER A 9 21.36 -8.57 25.92
N ARG A 10 20.72 -9.52 26.60
CA ARG A 10 19.28 -9.78 26.42
C ARG A 10 18.45 -8.50 26.60
N ASP A 11 18.83 -7.66 27.55
CA ASP A 11 18.12 -6.42 27.85
C ASP A 11 18.27 -5.39 26.73
N GLU A 12 19.45 -5.32 26.11
CA GLU A 12 19.66 -4.48 24.92
C GLU A 12 18.85 -4.97 23.73
N LEU A 13 18.74 -6.29 23.52
CA LEU A 13 17.88 -6.85 22.47
C LEU A 13 16.41 -6.52 22.70
N VAL A 14 15.92 -6.66 23.94
CA VAL A 14 14.53 -6.33 24.28
C VAL A 14 14.25 -4.83 24.10
N ARG A 15 15.20 -3.97 24.48
CA ARG A 15 15.08 -2.51 24.27
C ARG A 15 15.16 -2.13 22.80
N ALA A 16 15.96 -2.82 21.98
CA ALA A 16 16.00 -2.60 20.54
C ALA A 16 14.70 -3.07 19.86
N LEU A 17 14.11 -4.16 20.34
CA LEU A 17 12.88 -4.74 19.81
C LEU A 17 11.62 -3.95 20.19
N ILE A 18 11.50 -3.47 21.42
CA ILE A 18 10.29 -2.79 21.89
C ILE A 18 10.49 -1.28 21.79
N ALA A 19 9.79 -0.65 20.86
CA ALA A 19 9.78 0.81 20.71
C ALA A 19 9.01 1.49 21.86
N TYR A 20 7.90 0.88 22.29
CA TYR A 20 7.03 1.44 23.30
C TYR A 20 6.27 0.35 24.04
N THR A 21 5.97 0.60 25.31
CA THR A 21 5.03 -0.21 26.12
C THR A 21 4.05 0.75 26.76
N GLY A 22 2.76 0.48 26.60
CA GLY A 22 1.71 1.36 27.05
C GLY A 22 0.47 0.62 27.52
N THR A 23 -0.50 1.42 27.91
CA THR A 23 -1.82 0.97 28.33
C THR A 23 -2.84 1.89 27.70
N THR A 24 -3.83 1.33 27.01
CA THR A 24 -4.85 2.13 26.34
C THR A 24 -5.61 2.99 27.34
N THR A 25 -5.81 4.26 26.99
CA THR A 25 -6.48 5.23 27.84
C THR A 25 -7.98 5.35 27.54
N ASP A 26 -8.38 4.94 26.33
CA ASP A 26 -9.77 4.90 25.88
C ASP A 26 -10.05 3.62 25.11
N ASP A 27 -11.34 3.35 24.93
CA ASP A 27 -11.82 2.29 24.05
C ASP A 27 -11.51 2.63 22.59
N GLY A 28 -10.92 1.67 21.88
CA GLY A 28 -10.80 1.71 20.43
C GLY A 28 -12.14 1.48 19.72
N ASN A 29 -12.11 1.41 18.41
CA ASN A 29 -13.30 1.14 17.60
C ASN A 29 -13.83 -0.27 17.86
N ILE A 30 -15.16 -0.40 17.85
CA ILE A 30 -15.82 -1.70 17.79
C ILE A 30 -15.30 -2.44 16.54
N GLY A 31 -14.87 -3.69 16.71
CA GLY A 31 -14.23 -4.47 15.65
C GLY A 31 -12.69 -4.45 15.65
N GLY A 32 -12.07 -3.80 16.64
CA GLY A 32 -10.62 -3.98 16.89
C GLY A 32 -9.70 -3.26 15.92
N THR A 33 -10.19 -2.30 15.14
CA THR A 33 -9.39 -1.60 14.10
C THR A 33 -8.61 -0.40 14.64
N THR A 34 -8.79 -0.03 15.90
CA THR A 34 -8.02 1.04 16.55
C THR A 34 -7.76 0.72 18.00
N LEU A 35 -6.72 1.36 18.55
CA LEU A 35 -6.51 1.54 19.98
C LEU A 35 -6.02 2.95 20.26
N GLN A 36 -6.24 3.45 21.47
CA GLN A 36 -5.87 4.80 21.84
C GLN A 36 -5.07 4.82 23.13
N ASP A 37 -3.91 5.49 23.08
CA ASP A 37 -3.14 5.85 24.27
C ASP A 37 -2.79 7.34 24.22
N ARG A 38 -3.45 8.13 25.06
CA ARG A 38 -3.24 9.58 25.13
C ARG A 38 -1.82 9.96 25.54
N HIS A 39 -1.03 9.08 26.14
CA HIS A 39 0.39 9.37 26.44
C HIS A 39 1.24 9.51 25.17
N LEU A 40 0.75 9.00 24.03
CA LEU A 40 1.39 9.16 22.73
C LEU A 40 1.06 10.49 22.06
N MET A 41 0.15 11.30 22.62
CA MET A 41 -0.17 12.61 22.06
C MET A 41 1.09 13.48 21.95
N LEU A 42 1.18 14.25 20.87
CA LEU A 42 2.29 15.14 20.54
C LEU A 42 3.64 14.42 20.28
N SER A 43 3.65 13.09 20.22
CA SER A 43 4.83 12.33 19.81
C SER A 43 5.01 12.37 18.29
N ASN A 44 6.25 12.20 17.83
CA ASN A 44 6.52 11.96 16.41
C ASN A 44 5.91 10.63 15.97
N ASP A 45 5.66 10.47 14.67
CA ASP A 45 5.24 9.17 14.14
C ASP A 45 6.42 8.20 14.07
N PHE A 46 6.53 7.38 15.11
CA PHE A 46 7.42 6.22 15.16
C PHE A 46 6.61 4.92 15.13
N ILE A 47 5.32 4.93 14.79
CA ILE A 47 4.41 3.79 15.03
C ILE A 47 3.93 3.20 13.71
N THR A 48 3.67 4.03 12.70
CA THR A 48 3.24 3.56 11.39
C THR A 48 4.19 2.48 10.84
N ASN A 49 3.61 1.42 10.26
CA ASN A 49 4.29 0.23 9.75
C ASN A 49 4.99 -0.64 10.81
N LYS A 50 4.72 -0.44 12.12
CA LYS A 50 5.21 -1.33 13.18
C LYS A 50 4.17 -2.36 13.57
N THR A 51 4.63 -3.41 14.25
CA THR A 51 3.74 -4.42 14.84
C THR A 51 3.28 -3.96 16.22
N ILE A 52 1.99 -4.09 16.50
CA ILE A 52 1.41 -3.89 17.83
C ILE A 52 1.10 -5.26 18.41
N LEU A 53 1.59 -5.57 19.61
CA LEU A 53 1.26 -6.77 20.37
C LEU A 53 0.38 -6.40 21.56
N ILE A 54 -0.77 -7.08 21.70
CA ILE A 54 -1.69 -6.90 22.82
C ILE A 54 -1.28 -7.82 23.97
N GLY A 55 -1.12 -7.23 25.16
CA GLY A 55 -0.64 -7.91 26.36
C GLY A 55 -1.74 -8.38 27.32
N SER A 56 -2.97 -7.87 27.19
CA SER A 56 -4.10 -8.21 28.08
C SER A 56 -5.46 -7.95 27.42
N GLY A 57 -6.55 -8.33 28.10
CA GLY A 57 -7.91 -8.15 27.58
C GLY A 57 -8.34 -9.26 26.63
N ASP A 58 -9.43 -9.03 25.89
CA ASP A 58 -10.08 -10.06 25.05
C ASP A 58 -9.21 -10.49 23.85
N SER A 59 -8.40 -9.58 23.32
CA SER A 59 -7.45 -9.84 22.22
C SER A 59 -6.01 -10.09 22.71
N ALA A 60 -5.83 -10.60 23.93
CA ALA A 60 -4.50 -10.86 24.48
C ALA A 60 -3.70 -11.84 23.60
N LEU A 61 -2.40 -11.57 23.45
CA LEU A 61 -1.46 -12.32 22.61
C LEU A 61 -1.68 -12.21 21.10
N GLU A 62 -2.60 -11.36 20.66
CA GLU A 62 -2.74 -11.01 19.25
C GLU A 62 -1.78 -9.89 18.87
N ASP A 63 -1.33 -9.94 17.61
CA ASP A 63 -0.58 -8.88 16.98
C ASP A 63 -1.24 -8.39 15.70
N SER A 64 -1.03 -7.12 15.39
CA SER A 64 -1.50 -6.50 14.15
C SER A 64 -0.54 -5.41 13.71
N GLY A 65 -0.43 -5.20 12.40
CA GLY A 65 0.28 -4.06 11.83
C GLY A 65 -0.42 -2.73 12.14
N ALA A 66 0.35 -1.70 12.46
CA ALA A 66 -0.11 -0.32 12.58
C ALA A 66 -0.14 0.36 11.21
N VAL A 67 -1.35 0.67 10.74
CA VAL A 67 -1.63 1.30 9.44
C VAL A 67 -1.37 2.80 9.48
N SER A 68 -1.75 3.47 10.58
CA SER A 68 -1.51 4.90 10.75
C SER A 68 -1.49 5.30 12.22
N PHE A 69 -0.85 6.44 12.50
CA PHE A 69 -0.83 7.06 13.82
C PHE A 69 -1.29 8.51 13.76
N ALA A 70 -2.22 8.87 14.65
CA ALA A 70 -2.73 10.22 14.81
C ALA A 70 -2.12 10.88 16.06
N PRO A 71 -0.99 11.61 15.93
CA PRO A 71 -0.29 12.19 17.09
C PRO A 71 -1.09 13.26 17.82
N GLY A 72 -2.11 13.85 17.19
CA GLY A 72 -3.01 14.80 17.84
C GLY A 72 -3.94 14.17 18.89
N THR A 73 -4.22 12.87 18.78
CA THR A 73 -5.19 12.16 19.65
C THR A 73 -4.59 10.93 20.34
N GLY A 74 -3.43 10.44 19.89
CA GLY A 74 -2.83 9.20 20.38
C GLY A 74 -3.52 7.94 19.85
N ILE A 75 -4.31 8.06 18.77
CA ILE A 75 -5.00 6.94 18.14
C ILE A 75 -4.05 6.23 17.17
N ILE A 76 -3.97 4.91 17.29
CA ILE A 76 -3.28 4.02 16.37
C ILE A 76 -4.35 3.24 15.61
N THR A 77 -4.32 3.32 14.29
CA THR A 77 -5.14 2.49 13.41
C THR A 77 -4.37 1.23 13.04
N VAL A 78 -5.02 0.07 13.09
CA VAL A 78 -4.41 -1.23 12.82
C VAL A 78 -5.21 -2.02 11.79
N SER A 79 -4.61 -3.06 11.21
CA SER A 79 -5.30 -3.98 10.27
C SER A 79 -6.50 -4.67 10.92
N GLY A 80 -6.38 -5.07 12.19
CA GLY A 80 -7.52 -5.50 13.01
C GLY A 80 -7.13 -6.49 14.10
N PHE A 81 -7.97 -6.55 15.15
CA PHE A 81 -7.92 -7.55 16.21
C PHE A 81 -9.25 -8.30 16.28
N SER A 82 -9.29 -9.44 16.97
CA SER A 82 -10.52 -10.25 17.11
C SER A 82 -11.64 -9.57 17.89
N ALA A 83 -11.31 -8.57 18.72
CA ALA A 83 -12.24 -7.85 19.58
C ALA A 83 -11.87 -6.37 19.70
N GLN A 84 -12.78 -5.57 20.26
CA GLN A 84 -12.51 -4.18 20.57
C GLN A 84 -11.42 -4.06 21.63
N ILE A 85 -10.40 -3.23 21.38
CA ILE A 85 -9.38 -2.93 22.39
C ILE A 85 -9.95 -1.93 23.39
N LYS A 86 -10.27 -2.40 24.59
CA LYS A 86 -10.83 -1.59 25.69
C LYS A 86 -9.78 -0.75 26.40
N ALA A 87 -10.20 0.33 27.04
CA ALA A 87 -9.35 1.09 27.97
C ALA A 87 -8.77 0.17 29.06
N GLY A 88 -7.52 0.40 29.46
CA GLY A 88 -6.80 -0.44 30.42
C GLY A 88 -6.11 -1.66 29.81
N THR A 89 -6.15 -1.82 28.48
CA THR A 89 -5.46 -2.91 27.79
C THR A 89 -3.97 -2.59 27.64
N THR A 90 -3.11 -3.48 28.12
CA THR A 90 -1.66 -3.35 27.94
C THR A 90 -1.27 -3.71 26.51
N PHE A 91 -0.31 -2.99 25.94
CA PHE A 91 0.19 -3.25 24.59
C PHE A 91 1.67 -2.87 24.45
N ARG A 92 2.29 -3.38 23.38
CA ARG A 92 3.67 -3.09 23.02
C ARG A 92 3.76 -2.77 21.54
N ILE A 93 4.59 -1.79 21.21
CA ILE A 93 4.95 -1.46 19.82
C ILE A 93 6.31 -2.07 19.55
N LEU A 94 6.38 -2.98 18.58
CA LEU A 94 7.60 -3.70 18.23
C LEU A 94 8.26 -3.06 17.01
N ASN A 95 9.58 -2.93 17.02
CA ASN A 95 10.41 -2.49 15.89
C ASN A 95 10.53 -3.55 14.78
N ILE A 96 9.41 -4.20 14.45
CA ILE A 96 9.28 -5.16 13.36
C ILE A 96 8.26 -4.60 12.37
N SER A 97 8.63 -4.54 11.09
CA SER A 97 7.69 -4.26 10.01
C SER A 97 6.81 -5.50 9.79
N THR A 98 5.50 -5.32 9.74
CA THR A 98 4.59 -6.44 9.42
C THR A 98 4.54 -6.66 7.92
N VAL A 99 4.75 -7.91 7.49
CA VAL A 99 4.64 -8.32 6.08
C VAL A 99 3.25 -8.01 5.51
N GLU A 100 2.21 -8.05 6.35
CA GLU A 100 0.82 -7.80 5.96
C GLU A 100 0.63 -6.39 5.38
N ILE A 101 1.18 -5.35 6.02
CA ILE A 101 1.09 -3.96 5.51
C ILE A 101 1.83 -3.83 4.18
N ASP A 102 3.03 -4.40 4.05
CA ASP A 102 3.79 -4.33 2.80
C ASP A 102 3.02 -5.02 1.66
N VAL A 103 2.41 -6.18 1.94
CA VAL A 103 1.56 -6.91 0.99
C VAL A 103 0.31 -6.11 0.63
N ASP A 104 -0.35 -5.45 1.58
CA ASP A 104 -1.52 -4.61 1.32
C ASP A 104 -1.19 -3.38 0.47
N VAL A 105 -0.05 -2.73 0.73
CA VAL A 105 0.45 -1.63 -0.09
C VAL A 105 0.78 -2.10 -1.50
N ILE A 106 1.38 -3.29 -1.65
CA ILE A 106 1.64 -3.91 -2.94
C ILE A 106 0.33 -4.21 -3.67
N ASN A 107 -0.63 -4.85 -3.02
CA ASN A 107 -1.94 -5.18 -3.58
C ASN A 107 -2.68 -3.92 -4.05
N THR A 108 -2.63 -2.85 -3.25
CA THR A 108 -3.21 -1.55 -3.62
C THR A 108 -2.55 -0.96 -4.87
N LYS A 109 -1.23 -1.08 -5.02
CA LYS A 109 -0.50 -0.61 -6.21
C LYS A 109 -0.73 -1.49 -7.44
N ILE A 110 -0.92 -2.80 -7.24
CA ILE A 110 -1.28 -3.73 -8.31
C ILE A 110 -2.68 -3.39 -8.84
N GLY A 111 -3.64 -3.19 -7.94
CA GLY A 111 -5.05 -2.91 -8.28
C GLY A 111 -5.83 -4.17 -8.64
N ALA A 112 -7.04 -3.98 -9.17
CA ALA A 112 -7.86 -5.07 -9.70
C ALA A 112 -7.71 -5.18 -11.23
N GLU A 113 -7.85 -6.39 -11.76
CA GLU A 113 -7.76 -6.66 -13.21
C GLU A 113 -8.72 -5.79 -14.05
N GLY A 114 -9.85 -5.39 -13.47
CA GLY A 114 -10.87 -4.55 -14.10
C GLY A 114 -10.75 -3.04 -13.83
N ASP A 115 -9.65 -2.57 -13.24
CA ASP A 115 -9.48 -1.14 -12.97
C ASP A 115 -9.50 -0.33 -14.27
N PRO A 116 -10.34 0.72 -14.37
CA PRO A 116 -10.44 1.51 -15.59
C PRO A 116 -9.16 2.30 -15.84
N ALA A 117 -8.84 2.52 -17.12
CA ALA A 117 -7.72 3.38 -17.51
C ALA A 117 -7.83 4.78 -16.86
N GLY A 118 -6.73 5.28 -16.31
CA GLY A 118 -6.65 6.61 -15.70
C GLY A 118 -6.60 6.64 -14.16
N THR A 119 -6.56 5.50 -13.47
CA THR A 119 -6.23 5.43 -12.04
C THR A 119 -4.73 5.18 -11.82
N ASN A 120 -4.29 5.13 -10.55
CA ASN A 120 -2.89 5.00 -10.15
C ASN A 120 -2.42 3.55 -9.95
N THR A 121 -3.16 2.54 -10.45
CA THR A 121 -2.81 1.12 -10.30
C THR A 121 -2.08 0.56 -11.52
N LEU A 122 -1.33 -0.53 -11.33
CA LEU A 122 -0.64 -1.21 -12.43
C LEU A 122 -1.64 -1.70 -13.50
N PHE A 123 -2.74 -2.33 -13.08
CA PHE A 123 -3.76 -2.82 -14.02
C PHE A 123 -4.42 -1.68 -14.81
N ALA A 124 -4.69 -0.52 -14.20
CA ALA A 124 -5.19 0.64 -14.94
C ALA A 124 -4.20 1.20 -15.95
N TRP A 125 -2.90 1.17 -15.63
CA TRP A 125 -1.86 1.57 -16.58
C TRP A 125 -1.76 0.61 -17.76
N LEU A 126 -1.88 -0.70 -17.52
CA LEU A 126 -1.93 -1.72 -18.57
C LEU A 126 -3.18 -1.53 -19.46
N ALA A 127 -4.34 -1.28 -18.87
CA ALA A 127 -5.58 -1.01 -19.62
C ALA A 127 -5.43 0.19 -20.56
N LYS A 128 -4.75 1.25 -20.11
CA LYS A 128 -4.46 2.41 -20.96
C LYS A 128 -3.56 2.06 -22.15
N ILE A 129 -2.50 1.28 -21.94
CA ILE A 129 -1.60 0.89 -23.03
C ILE A 129 -2.34 0.07 -24.09
N PHE A 130 -3.20 -0.86 -23.67
CA PHE A 130 -3.97 -1.66 -24.60
C PHE A 130 -4.95 -0.80 -25.41
N ALA A 131 -5.65 0.15 -24.79
CA ALA A 131 -6.51 1.10 -25.49
C ALA A 131 -5.74 1.97 -26.49
N ASP A 132 -4.60 2.54 -26.08
CA ASP A 132 -3.76 3.36 -26.95
C ASP A 132 -3.21 2.54 -28.14
N THR A 133 -2.94 1.23 -27.94
CA THR A 133 -2.47 0.33 -29.00
C THR A 133 -3.56 0.03 -30.03
N ASP A 134 -4.80 -0.17 -29.57
CA ASP A 134 -5.96 -0.38 -30.45
C ASP A 134 -6.22 0.86 -31.33
N ASP A 135 -6.11 2.05 -30.75
CA ASP A 135 -6.25 3.33 -31.48
C ASP A 135 -5.16 3.49 -32.55
N ILE A 136 -3.90 3.11 -32.24
CA ILE A 136 -2.80 3.13 -33.22
C ILE A 136 -3.08 2.18 -34.39
N GLY A 137 -3.61 0.98 -34.10
CA GLY A 137 -4.00 0.01 -35.13
C GLY A 137 -5.07 0.59 -36.08
N ALA A 138 -6.11 1.21 -35.51
CA ALA A 138 -7.17 1.84 -36.29
C ALA A 138 -6.65 2.99 -37.18
N ILE A 139 -5.71 3.79 -36.69
CA ILE A 139 -5.07 4.85 -37.48
C ILE A 139 -4.27 4.26 -38.64
N PHE A 140 -3.51 3.18 -38.39
CA PHE A 140 -2.71 2.54 -39.44
C PHE A 140 -3.58 1.97 -40.56
N ASP A 141 -4.70 1.33 -40.19
CA ASP A 141 -5.67 0.81 -41.16
C ASP A 141 -6.30 1.93 -42.00
N LEU A 142 -6.67 3.05 -41.37
CA LEU A 142 -7.20 4.22 -42.07
C LEU A 142 -6.18 4.82 -43.05
N VAL A 143 -4.93 4.96 -42.62
CA VAL A 143 -3.84 5.44 -43.46
C VAL A 143 -3.68 4.52 -44.67
N ASN A 144 -3.56 3.21 -44.47
CA ASN A 144 -3.41 2.24 -45.56
C ASN A 144 -4.56 2.28 -46.57
N ALA A 145 -5.81 2.38 -46.07
CA ALA A 145 -6.97 2.52 -46.94
C ALA A 145 -6.88 3.79 -47.81
N THR A 146 -6.54 4.92 -47.19
CA THR A 146 -6.40 6.21 -47.87
C THR A 146 -5.30 6.19 -48.94
N TRP A 147 -4.15 5.58 -48.64
CA TRP A 147 -3.07 5.42 -49.61
C TRP A 147 -3.48 4.53 -50.79
N SER A 148 -4.19 3.43 -50.53
CA SER A 148 -4.70 2.56 -51.59
C SER A 148 -5.69 3.26 -52.50
N GLU A 149 -6.54 4.16 -51.96
CA GLU A 149 -7.46 4.97 -52.76
C GLU A 149 -6.71 5.97 -53.65
N CYS A 150 -5.68 6.62 -53.10
CA CYS A 150 -4.82 7.55 -53.86
C CYS A 150 -4.13 6.84 -55.03
N ASP A 151 -3.54 5.67 -54.79
CA ASP A 151 -2.89 4.86 -55.83
C ASP A 151 -3.88 4.44 -56.92
N ALA A 152 -5.10 4.03 -56.54
CA ALA A 152 -6.14 3.67 -57.49
C ALA A 152 -6.56 4.86 -58.38
N GLN A 153 -6.67 6.07 -57.81
CA GLN A 153 -6.98 7.28 -58.58
C GLN A 153 -5.86 7.64 -59.57
N LEU A 154 -4.59 7.51 -59.17
CA LEU A 154 -3.44 7.75 -60.05
C LEU A 154 -3.42 6.78 -61.24
N GLN A 155 -3.80 5.52 -61.04
CA GLN A 155 -3.89 4.52 -62.11
C GLN A 155 -5.04 4.80 -63.11
N GLN A 156 -6.12 5.44 -62.68
CA GLN A 156 -7.26 5.77 -63.54
C GLN A 156 -7.01 7.01 -64.43
N HIS A 157 -6.05 7.88 -64.07
CA HIS A 157 -5.71 9.09 -64.82
C HIS A 157 -4.21 9.21 -65.17
N PRO A 158 -3.63 8.27 -65.94
CA PRO A 158 -2.18 8.27 -66.23
C PRO A 158 -1.71 9.46 -67.09
N SER A 159 -2.63 10.17 -67.74
CA SER A 159 -2.33 11.22 -68.73
C SER A 159 -2.15 12.64 -68.16
N ALA A 160 -2.44 12.87 -66.87
CA ALA A 160 -2.36 14.21 -66.27
C ALA A 160 -0.93 14.63 -65.87
N HIS A 161 0.06 13.73 -65.96
CA HIS A 161 1.44 13.95 -65.52
C HIS A 161 2.48 14.08 -66.64
N ARG A 162 2.06 14.12 -67.92
CA ARG A 162 2.96 14.38 -69.06
C ARG A 162 2.53 15.64 -69.83
N SER A 163 2.87 16.79 -69.29
CA SER A 163 2.94 18.08 -70.00
C SER A 163 3.96 18.96 -69.32
#